data_AF-A0A7X8UY27-F1
#
_entry.id   AF-A0A7X8UY27-F1
#
_cell.length_a   1.000
_cell.length_b   1.000
_cell.length_c   1.000
_cell.angle_alpha   90.00
_cell.angle_beta   90.00
_cell.angle_gamma   90.00
#
_symmetry.space_group_name_H-M   'P 1'
#
loop_
_entity.id
_entity.type
_entity.pdbx_description
1 polymer ?
#
loop_
_entity_poly.entity_id
_entity_poly.type
_entity_poly.pdbx_seq_one_letter_code
_entity_poly.pdbx_strand_id
1 'polypeptide(L)'
;MLTREVYRNWIAAICTILLIPIYVEAATAVATSAPTAPPQQTQQDLVVTTDRPDARYNLGDTVIFTARLVNLPDQELRYTIQENHHKEVEKGRLAFKDGVATVTATFQTPGFLFLRINPPHELVNENRRRAGRAGAVCAPDKLLPSLPVPEDFNAFWDGKKAIMNDIPFNAQLTLLENQSNDKIEVYSMTLDSYNGTKAHGFLAKPKGNTACPAIMFTHGAGVRSFSAQRVQTWAGYGAIAIEVSAHDIPNDQPKEFYTELAEGKLKGYSRFGCDDRETSYFLRMFLSCYQAARLVTSLPEWDGQRFVVYGSSQGGGQALATAYLCDKVSAFFANVSALCDHAGREAGRPAGWPRWVSYQNNGMADARQLEASRYFDGVNFARFIKAKALMSCGFIDTTCPPSSVYAAFNMLTGEKQMVEMPTAAHETPPMITETATAFAKRQLGLTE
;
A
#
# COMPACT_ATOMS: atom_id res chain seq x y z
N MET A 1 -57.88 -34.32 65.04
CA MET A 1 -56.62 -34.25 65.81
C MET A 1 -55.64 -33.38 65.03
N LEU A 2 -55.27 -32.15 65.38
CA LEU A 2 -55.84 -30.98 66.08
C LEU A 2 -54.71 -29.91 65.95
N THR A 3 -54.79 -29.01 64.97
CA THR A 3 -55.15 -27.56 65.09
C THR A 3 -54.08 -26.61 65.67
N ARG A 4 -53.82 -25.54 64.89
CA ARG A 4 -53.73 -24.09 65.22
C ARG A 4 -53.08 -23.60 66.55
N GLU A 5 -52.34 -22.50 66.38
CA GLU A 5 -52.22 -21.35 67.29
C GLU A 5 -51.55 -21.53 68.67
N VAL A 6 -50.35 -20.95 68.83
CA VAL A 6 -49.99 -20.02 69.93
C VAL A 6 -48.93 -19.06 69.37
N TYR A 7 -49.35 -17.88 68.89
CA TYR A 7 -49.25 -16.57 69.59
C TYR A 7 -47.81 -16.10 69.83
N ARG A 8 -47.33 -15.09 69.09
CA ARG A 8 -47.57 -13.62 69.24
C ARG A 8 -46.85 -12.99 70.43
N ASN A 9 -46.20 -11.88 70.11
CA ASN A 9 -45.71 -10.79 70.98
C ASN A 9 -44.38 -11.16 71.66
N TRP A 10 -43.29 -10.42 71.50
CA TRP A 10 -43.03 -8.99 71.76
C TRP A 10 -42.04 -8.47 70.69
N ILE A 11 -42.24 -7.41 69.88
CA ILE A 11 -42.49 -5.97 70.11
C ILE A 11 -41.65 -5.36 71.24
N ALA A 12 -40.58 -4.62 70.89
CA ALA A 12 -40.47 -3.17 71.12
C ALA A 12 -39.02 -2.66 71.03
N ALA A 13 -38.75 -1.78 70.05
CA ALA A 13 -37.91 -0.57 70.08
C ALA A 13 -37.52 -0.20 68.63
N ILE A 14 -38.33 0.60 67.90
CA ILE A 14 -38.25 2.08 67.82
C ILE A 14 -36.93 2.47 67.10
N CYS A 15 -36.86 3.07 65.90
CA CYS A 15 -37.57 4.25 65.42
C CYS A 15 -37.37 4.46 63.89
N THR A 16 -38.47 4.69 63.19
CA THR A 16 -38.71 5.68 62.12
C THR A 16 -37.52 6.29 61.36
N ILE A 17 -37.27 5.87 60.10
CA ILE A 17 -36.65 6.73 59.06
C ILE A 17 -37.31 6.45 57.69
N LEU A 18 -37.98 7.49 57.19
CA LEU A 18 -38.21 7.92 55.80
C LEU A 18 -38.34 6.87 54.68
N LEU A 19 -39.56 6.79 54.13
CA LEU A 19 -39.85 6.34 52.78
C LEU A 19 -39.15 7.26 51.76
N ILE A 20 -38.14 6.74 51.06
CA ILE A 20 -37.65 7.31 49.79
C ILE A 20 -38.02 6.29 48.70
N PRO A 21 -38.83 6.66 47.69
CA PRO A 21 -39.05 5.80 46.54
C PRO A 21 -37.75 5.71 45.74
N ILE A 22 -37.19 4.50 45.63
CA ILE A 22 -36.08 4.21 44.73
C ILE A 22 -36.63 4.24 43.31
N TYR A 23 -36.43 5.37 42.63
CA TYR A 23 -36.51 5.43 41.17
C TYR A 23 -35.29 4.67 40.63
N VAL A 24 -35.54 3.52 39.98
CA VAL A 24 -34.55 2.88 39.12
C VAL A 24 -34.59 3.63 37.80
N GLU A 25 -33.74 4.65 37.66
CA GLU A 25 -33.44 5.23 36.35
C GLU A 25 -32.65 4.19 35.54
N ALA A 26 -33.31 3.63 34.52
CA ALA A 26 -32.62 2.96 33.44
C ALA A 26 -31.78 4.01 32.69
N ALA A 27 -30.48 4.05 32.99
CA ALA A 27 -29.52 4.84 32.24
C ALA A 27 -29.43 4.28 30.81
N THR A 28 -30.23 4.85 29.91
CA THR A 28 -30.00 4.74 28.47
C THR A 28 -28.74 5.55 28.17
N ALA A 29 -27.60 4.86 28.06
CA ALA A 29 -26.40 5.45 27.50
C ALA A 29 -26.63 5.69 26.00
N VAL A 30 -27.27 6.81 25.67
CA VAL A 30 -27.24 7.36 24.33
C VAL A 30 -25.81 7.82 24.11
N ALA A 31 -25.05 7.04 23.33
CA ALA A 31 -23.77 7.48 22.81
C ALA A 31 -24.03 8.66 21.88
N THR A 32 -23.98 9.87 22.43
CA THR A 32 -23.89 11.10 21.66
C THR A 32 -22.51 11.10 21.02
N SER A 33 -22.42 10.56 19.81
CA SER A 33 -21.29 10.86 18.95
C SER A 33 -21.27 12.38 18.75
N ALA A 34 -20.26 13.03 19.34
CA ALA A 34 -19.97 14.40 18.99
C ALA A 34 -19.81 14.46 17.46
N PRO A 35 -20.42 15.43 16.77
CA PRO A 35 -20.21 15.57 15.33
C PRO A 35 -18.71 15.70 15.10
N THR A 36 -18.13 14.72 14.43
CA THR A 36 -16.75 14.80 13.96
C THR A 36 -16.71 16.00 13.03
N ALA A 37 -15.93 17.01 13.41
CA ALA A 37 -15.66 18.12 12.53
C ALA A 37 -15.21 17.55 11.17
N PRO A 38 -15.72 18.09 10.04
CA PRO A 38 -15.26 17.62 8.73
C PRO A 38 -13.74 17.69 8.71
N PRO A 39 -13.04 16.71 8.11
CA PRO A 39 -11.60 16.72 8.05
C PRO A 39 -11.18 18.08 7.48
N GLN A 40 -10.48 18.88 8.28
CA GLN A 40 -9.91 20.14 7.81
C GLN A 40 -9.05 19.78 6.60
N GLN A 41 -9.49 20.19 5.40
CA GLN A 41 -8.62 20.18 4.23
C GLN A 41 -7.40 20.97 4.64
N THR A 42 -6.25 20.32 4.73
CA THR A 42 -4.99 20.96 5.05
C THR A 42 -4.68 21.91 3.90
N GLN A 43 -5.04 23.18 4.06
CA GLN A 43 -4.88 24.21 3.05
C GLN A 43 -3.38 24.37 2.78
N GLN A 44 -2.96 24.17 1.54
CA GLN A 44 -1.55 24.28 1.17
C GLN A 44 -1.16 25.75 1.08
N ASP A 45 -0.17 26.16 1.87
CA ASP A 45 0.33 27.55 1.89
C ASP A 45 1.11 27.92 0.61
N LEU A 46 1.54 26.91 -0.15
CA LEU A 46 2.27 27.03 -1.42
C LEU A 46 1.80 25.94 -2.38
N VAL A 47 1.26 26.34 -3.52
CA VAL A 47 0.80 25.44 -4.60
C VAL A 47 1.72 25.62 -5.80
N VAL A 48 2.12 24.51 -6.43
CA VAL A 48 2.99 24.54 -7.62
C VAL A 48 2.36 23.69 -8.72
N THR A 49 2.27 24.25 -9.92
CA THR A 49 1.71 23.58 -11.10
C THR A 49 2.65 23.73 -12.29
N THR A 50 2.42 22.93 -13.32
CA THR A 50 3.03 23.10 -14.64
C THR A 50 2.08 23.85 -15.58
N ASP A 51 2.56 24.35 -16.71
CA ASP A 51 1.75 25.00 -17.75
C ASP A 51 0.78 24.04 -18.45
N ARG A 52 1.13 22.75 -18.53
CA ARG A 52 0.24 21.70 -19.05
C ARG A 52 -0.48 20.96 -17.91
N PRO A 53 -1.82 20.78 -17.98
CA PRO A 53 -2.58 20.09 -16.93
C PRO A 53 -2.20 18.61 -16.71
N ASP A 54 -1.79 17.91 -17.76
CA ASP A 54 -1.35 16.50 -17.70
C ASP A 54 0.15 16.36 -17.37
N ALA A 55 0.86 17.50 -17.31
CA ALA A 55 2.30 17.60 -17.11
C ALA A 55 3.14 16.71 -18.05
N ARG A 56 2.65 16.45 -19.28
CA ARG A 56 3.34 15.68 -20.31
C ARG A 56 4.03 16.56 -21.35
N TYR A 57 5.27 16.19 -21.67
CA TYR A 57 6.16 16.94 -22.54
C TYR A 57 6.90 16.04 -23.53
N ASN A 58 7.41 16.64 -24.59
CA ASN A 58 8.34 16.02 -25.52
C ASN A 58 9.79 16.43 -25.22
N LEU A 59 10.74 15.70 -25.80
CA LEU A 59 12.16 16.04 -25.69
C LEU A 59 12.39 17.42 -26.31
N GLY A 60 13.13 18.29 -25.61
CA GLY A 60 13.35 19.68 -26.02
C GLY A 60 12.22 20.65 -25.62
N ASP A 61 11.08 20.17 -25.12
CA ASP A 61 10.06 21.06 -24.58
C ASP A 61 10.56 21.72 -23.29
N THR A 62 10.20 23.00 -23.12
CA THR A 62 10.38 23.76 -21.88
C THR A 62 9.12 23.66 -21.04
N VAL A 63 9.28 23.20 -19.80
CA VAL A 63 8.26 23.22 -18.76
C VAL A 63 8.27 24.58 -18.08
N ILE A 64 7.11 25.18 -17.86
CA ILE A 64 6.93 26.38 -17.03
C ILE A 64 6.27 25.95 -15.73
N PHE A 65 7.02 26.01 -14.64
CA PHE A 65 6.48 25.81 -13.31
C PHE A 65 5.98 27.14 -12.75
N THR A 66 4.72 27.17 -12.32
CA THR A 66 4.10 28.32 -11.64
C THR A 66 3.88 27.99 -10.18
N ALA A 67 4.47 28.79 -9.30
CA ALA A 67 4.30 28.71 -7.86
C ALA A 67 3.37 29.83 -7.38
N ARG A 68 2.43 29.50 -6.50
CA ARG A 68 1.47 30.44 -5.90
C ARG A 68 1.49 30.33 -4.39
N LEU A 69 1.71 31.45 -3.71
CA LEU A 69 1.54 31.60 -2.28
C LEU A 69 0.04 31.81 -1.99
N VAL A 70 -0.50 31.04 -1.05
CA VAL A 70 -1.93 31.12 -0.68
C VAL A 70 -2.10 31.95 0.58
N ASN A 71 -1.36 31.63 1.64
CA ASN A 71 -1.46 32.28 2.96
C ASN A 71 -0.11 32.88 3.41
N LEU A 72 0.77 33.18 2.46
CA LEU A 72 2.11 33.69 2.73
C LEU A 72 2.32 35.02 2.01
N PRO A 73 2.99 36.00 2.65
CA PRO A 73 3.35 37.24 1.99
C PRO A 73 4.40 36.99 0.90
N ASP A 74 4.47 37.91 -0.06
CA ASP A 74 5.55 37.95 -1.05
C ASP A 74 6.91 37.90 -0.35
N GLN A 75 7.74 36.99 -0.83
CA GLN A 75 9.05 36.69 -0.28
C GLN A 75 9.90 36.00 -1.33
N GLU A 76 11.19 35.84 -1.07
CA GLU A 76 12.05 35.00 -1.88
C GLU A 76 12.14 33.58 -1.32
N LEU A 77 11.81 32.58 -2.13
CA LEU A 77 11.96 31.16 -1.75
C LEU A 77 13.05 30.48 -2.57
N ARG A 78 13.81 29.58 -1.93
CA ARG A 78 14.80 28.76 -2.64
C ARG A 78 14.12 27.62 -3.38
N TYR A 79 14.59 27.34 -4.58
CA TYR A 79 14.13 26.19 -5.36
C TYR A 79 15.28 25.35 -5.90
N THR A 80 14.95 24.10 -6.23
CA THR A 80 15.79 23.16 -6.99
C THR A 80 14.93 22.42 -8.00
N ILE A 81 15.43 22.21 -9.20
CA ILE A 81 14.85 21.32 -10.22
C ILE A 81 15.78 20.13 -10.40
N GLN A 82 15.21 18.93 -10.35
CA GLN A 82 15.95 17.68 -10.45
C GLN A 82 15.46 16.83 -11.63
N GLU A 83 16.40 16.29 -12.41
CA GLU A 83 16.15 15.18 -13.34
C GLU A 83 15.96 13.88 -12.54
N ASN A 84 14.87 13.17 -12.83
CA ASN A 84 14.49 11.90 -12.22
C ASN A 84 14.55 11.91 -10.69
N HIS A 85 14.21 13.03 -10.03
CA HIS A 85 14.29 13.18 -8.56
C HIS A 85 15.69 12.97 -7.97
N HIS A 86 16.75 13.07 -8.79
CA HIS A 86 18.11 12.77 -8.37
C HIS A 86 19.09 13.87 -8.74
N LYS A 87 19.36 14.05 -10.03
CA LYS A 87 20.40 14.97 -10.51
C LYS A 87 19.86 16.39 -10.52
N GLU A 88 20.44 17.28 -9.74
CA GLU A 88 20.13 18.72 -9.80
C GLU A 88 20.53 19.26 -11.17
N VAL A 89 19.58 19.88 -11.87
CA VAL A 89 19.82 20.55 -13.16
C VAL A 89 19.69 22.06 -13.06
N GLU A 90 18.96 22.55 -12.05
CA GLU A 90 18.81 23.97 -11.80
C GLU A 90 18.55 24.23 -10.31
N LYS A 91 19.02 25.37 -9.81
CA LYS A 91 18.67 25.88 -8.48
C LYS A 91 18.75 27.40 -8.46
N GLY A 92 17.98 28.01 -7.57
CA GLY A 92 18.00 29.46 -7.45
C GLY A 92 17.04 29.98 -6.39
N ARG A 93 16.60 31.22 -6.58
CA ARG A 93 15.59 31.90 -5.77
C ARG A 93 14.44 32.35 -6.67
N LEU A 94 13.22 32.13 -6.20
CA LEU A 94 11.99 32.64 -6.79
C LEU A 94 11.57 33.87 -5.98
N ALA A 95 11.61 35.05 -6.59
CA ALA A 95 11.02 36.25 -6.03
C ALA A 95 9.52 36.26 -6.36
N PHE A 96 8.68 36.13 -5.33
CA PHE A 96 7.23 36.20 -5.50
C PHE A 96 6.78 37.65 -5.60
N LYS A 97 5.89 37.88 -6.56
CA LYS A 97 5.21 39.16 -6.76
C LYS A 97 3.72 38.90 -6.92
N ASP A 98 2.91 39.60 -6.13
CA ASP A 98 1.46 39.41 -6.08
C ASP A 98 1.09 37.93 -5.79
N GLY A 99 1.90 37.28 -4.96
CA GLY A 99 1.76 35.88 -4.57
C GLY A 99 2.21 34.86 -5.62
N VAL A 100 2.81 35.27 -6.75
CA VAL A 100 3.15 34.38 -7.87
C VAL A 100 4.62 34.47 -8.25
N ALA A 101 5.22 33.33 -8.59
CA ALA A 101 6.54 33.25 -9.22
C ALA A 101 6.61 32.10 -10.23
N THR A 102 7.48 32.21 -11.23
CA THR A 102 7.66 31.18 -12.26
C THR A 102 9.12 30.79 -12.43
N VAL A 103 9.37 29.51 -12.72
CA VAL A 103 10.68 29.00 -13.15
C VAL A 103 10.49 28.02 -14.29
N THR A 104 11.45 27.94 -15.20
CA THR A 104 11.37 27.07 -16.38
C THR A 104 12.50 26.05 -16.39
N ALA A 105 12.26 24.86 -16.93
CA ALA A 105 13.33 23.90 -17.23
C ALA A 105 13.00 23.12 -18.51
N THR A 106 14.02 22.77 -19.29
CA THR A 106 13.87 22.07 -20.57
C THR A 106 14.24 20.60 -20.43
N PHE A 107 13.43 19.71 -21.00
CA PHE A 107 13.76 18.29 -21.05
C PHE A 107 14.91 18.03 -22.03
N GLN A 108 16.06 17.62 -21.50
CA GLN A 108 17.22 17.20 -22.31
C GLN A 108 17.30 15.68 -22.47
N THR A 109 16.64 14.93 -21.59
CA THR A 109 16.59 13.46 -21.62
C THR A 109 15.19 12.97 -21.25
N PRO A 110 14.80 11.76 -21.71
CA PRO A 110 13.57 11.11 -21.22
C PRO A 110 13.60 10.91 -19.71
N GLY A 111 12.44 11.10 -19.06
CA GLY A 111 12.29 10.93 -17.62
C GLY A 111 11.39 11.99 -17.01
N PHE A 112 11.76 12.43 -15.80
CA PHE A 112 10.98 13.36 -15.00
C PHE A 112 11.78 14.61 -14.64
N LEU A 113 11.11 15.77 -14.64
CA LEU A 113 11.59 16.96 -13.96
C LEU A 113 10.80 17.11 -12.66
N PHE A 114 11.50 17.33 -11.55
CA PHE A 114 10.93 17.49 -10.23
C PHE A 114 11.37 18.82 -9.63
N LEU A 115 10.45 19.77 -9.52
CA LEU A 115 10.66 21.03 -8.83
C LEU A 115 10.36 20.88 -7.34
N ARG A 116 11.25 21.41 -6.51
CA ARG A 116 11.05 21.59 -5.07
C ARG A 116 11.33 23.03 -4.67
N ILE A 117 10.40 23.65 -3.97
CA ILE A 117 10.52 24.97 -3.35
C ILE A 117 10.52 24.76 -1.83
N ASN A 118 11.60 25.15 -1.17
CA ASN A 118 11.74 24.98 0.27
C ASN A 118 11.46 26.32 0.98
N PRO A 119 10.43 26.41 1.85
CA PRO A 119 10.23 27.59 2.68
C PRO A 119 11.36 27.74 3.72
N PRO A 120 11.72 28.98 4.12
CA PRO A 120 12.63 29.23 5.24
C PRO A 120 12.20 28.52 6.52
N HIS A 121 13.17 28.12 7.34
CA HIS A 121 12.95 27.37 8.58
C HIS A 121 12.05 28.11 9.59
N GLU A 122 11.93 29.44 9.48
CA GLU A 122 11.12 30.30 10.35
C GLU A 122 9.61 30.25 10.04
N LEU A 123 9.22 29.79 8.86
CA LEU A 123 7.82 29.52 8.49
C LEU A 123 7.41 28.06 8.77
N VAL A 124 8.31 27.28 9.38
CA VAL A 124 8.15 25.83 9.62
C VAL A 124 7.56 25.59 11.00
N ASN A 125 6.23 25.57 11.09
CA ASN A 125 5.54 24.93 12.21
C ASN A 125 5.28 23.46 11.89
N GLU A 126 5.27 22.60 12.93
CA GLU A 126 5.14 21.14 12.80
C GLU A 126 3.91 20.70 11.97
N ASN A 127 2.87 21.54 11.90
CA ASN A 127 1.64 21.31 11.14
C ASN A 127 1.57 21.93 9.74
N ARG A 128 2.57 22.72 9.30
CA ARG A 128 2.56 23.49 8.03
C ARG A 128 3.63 23.07 7.01
N ARG A 129 4.33 21.96 7.26
CA ARG A 129 5.35 21.43 6.35
C ARG A 129 4.74 20.88 5.07
N ARG A 130 4.60 21.71 4.02
CA ARG A 130 4.60 21.21 2.64
C ARG A 130 5.46 22.12 1.78
N ALA A 131 6.68 21.65 1.48
CA ALA A 131 7.47 22.21 0.38
C ALA A 131 6.61 22.23 -0.89
N GLY A 132 6.65 23.33 -1.64
CA GLY A 132 5.98 23.40 -2.94
C GLY A 132 6.65 22.42 -3.89
N ARG A 133 5.88 21.52 -4.52
CA ARG A 133 6.42 20.49 -5.40
C ARG A 133 5.57 20.40 -6.66
N ALA A 134 6.22 20.20 -7.79
CA ALA A 134 5.58 19.86 -9.05
C ALA A 134 6.47 18.90 -9.83
N GLY A 135 5.83 17.98 -10.55
CA GLY A 135 6.51 17.01 -11.41
C GLY A 135 6.02 17.17 -12.84
N ALA A 136 6.91 16.93 -13.79
CA ALA A 136 6.62 16.85 -15.22
C ALA A 136 7.29 15.60 -15.80
N VAL A 137 6.74 15.07 -16.88
CA VAL A 137 7.24 13.84 -17.53
C VAL A 137 7.49 14.04 -19.02
N CYS A 138 8.55 13.41 -19.53
CA CYS A 138 8.89 13.34 -20.95
C CYS A 138 9.28 11.92 -21.34
N ALA A 139 8.65 11.37 -22.39
CA ALA A 139 8.95 10.04 -22.96
C ALA A 139 9.24 8.94 -21.90
N PRO A 140 8.33 8.72 -20.91
CA PRO A 140 8.60 7.81 -19.80
C PRO A 140 8.72 6.35 -20.22
N ASP A 141 8.24 5.99 -21.42
CA ASP A 141 8.41 4.67 -22.07
C ASP A 141 9.87 4.34 -22.38
N LYS A 142 10.77 5.34 -22.39
CA LYS A 142 12.22 5.16 -22.59
C LYS A 142 12.98 4.86 -21.30
N LEU A 143 12.32 4.85 -20.15
CA LEU A 143 12.95 4.46 -18.90
C LEU A 143 13.17 2.94 -18.87
N LEU A 144 14.42 2.54 -19.08
CA LEU A 144 14.85 1.15 -19.08
C LEU A 144 15.32 0.70 -17.69
N PRO A 145 15.37 -0.62 -17.43
CA PRO A 145 15.91 -1.21 -16.20
C PRO A 145 17.33 -0.72 -15.88
N SER A 146 17.62 -0.52 -14.60
CA SER A 146 18.94 -0.06 -14.15
C SER A 146 20.05 -1.10 -14.28
N LEU A 147 19.72 -2.39 -14.21
CA LEU A 147 20.63 -3.51 -14.40
C LEU A 147 19.95 -4.64 -15.19
N PRO A 148 20.71 -5.56 -15.82
CA PRO A 148 20.15 -6.77 -16.40
C PRO A 148 19.51 -7.66 -15.33
N VAL A 149 18.50 -8.44 -15.73
CA VAL A 149 17.94 -9.51 -14.89
C VAL A 149 19.03 -10.56 -14.59
N PRO A 150 19.08 -11.17 -13.40
CA PRO A 150 19.99 -12.29 -13.14
C PRO A 150 19.75 -13.45 -14.10
N GLU A 151 20.81 -14.13 -14.53
CA GLU A 151 20.73 -15.21 -15.51
C GLU A 151 19.91 -16.40 -14.99
N ASP A 152 20.01 -16.70 -13.69
CA ASP A 152 19.29 -17.78 -13.02
C ASP A 152 18.01 -17.30 -12.32
N PHE A 153 17.49 -16.09 -12.62
CA PHE A 153 16.33 -15.51 -11.95
C PHE A 153 15.10 -16.44 -11.95
N ASN A 154 14.74 -16.98 -13.13
CA ASN A 154 13.62 -17.91 -13.23
C ASN A 154 13.93 -19.23 -12.52
N ALA A 155 15.12 -19.78 -12.68
CA ALA A 155 15.51 -21.03 -12.02
C ALA A 155 15.44 -20.92 -10.49
N PHE A 156 15.86 -19.78 -9.92
CA PHE A 156 15.74 -19.48 -8.50
C PHE A 156 14.28 -19.51 -8.05
N TRP A 157 13.40 -18.72 -8.69
CA TRP A 157 12.00 -18.63 -8.29
C TRP A 157 11.19 -19.90 -8.59
N ASP A 158 11.51 -20.63 -9.66
CA ASP A 158 10.95 -21.94 -9.96
C ASP A 158 11.30 -22.95 -8.86
N GLY A 159 12.54 -22.93 -8.37
CA GLY A 159 12.95 -23.71 -7.20
C GLY A 159 12.14 -23.36 -5.95
N LYS A 160 11.88 -22.06 -5.70
CA LYS A 160 11.03 -21.63 -4.57
C LYS A 160 9.58 -22.03 -4.74
N LYS A 161 9.02 -21.96 -5.95
CA LYS A 161 7.66 -22.45 -6.24
C LYS A 161 7.56 -23.96 -6.01
N ALA A 162 8.56 -24.74 -6.41
CA ALA A 162 8.61 -26.18 -6.15
C ALA A 162 8.58 -26.50 -4.65
N ILE A 163 9.43 -25.83 -3.85
CA ILE A 163 9.40 -25.97 -2.39
C ILE A 163 8.02 -25.65 -1.83
N MET A 164 7.42 -24.53 -2.24
CA MET A 164 6.10 -24.16 -1.78
C MET A 164 5.04 -25.20 -2.19
N ASN A 165 5.16 -25.80 -3.37
CA ASN A 165 4.21 -26.80 -3.84
C ASN A 165 4.10 -28.03 -2.93
N ASP A 166 5.21 -28.40 -2.29
CA ASP A 166 5.28 -29.51 -1.32
C ASP A 166 4.80 -29.13 0.09
N ILE A 167 4.65 -27.83 0.38
CA ILE A 167 4.11 -27.36 1.66
C ILE A 167 2.57 -27.41 1.59
N PRO A 168 1.90 -28.27 2.40
CA PRO A 168 0.45 -28.30 2.47
C PRO A 168 -0.08 -26.98 3.03
N PHE A 169 -1.29 -26.59 2.65
CA PHE A 169 -1.88 -25.36 3.18
C PHE A 169 -2.07 -25.41 4.70
N ASN A 170 -2.45 -26.59 5.24
CA ASN A 170 -2.89 -26.79 6.63
C ASN A 170 -3.79 -25.64 7.09
N ALA A 171 -4.76 -25.28 6.24
CA ALA A 171 -5.52 -24.07 6.38
C ALA A 171 -6.38 -24.12 7.65
N GLN A 172 -6.11 -23.20 8.58
CA GLN A 172 -6.94 -22.95 9.75
C GLN A 172 -7.87 -21.80 9.42
N LEU A 173 -9.15 -22.12 9.20
CA LEU A 173 -10.19 -21.15 8.87
C LEU A 173 -11.18 -21.06 10.03
N THR A 174 -11.16 -19.94 10.76
CA THR A 174 -12.09 -19.67 11.84
C THR A 174 -13.20 -18.76 11.34
N LEU A 175 -14.44 -19.27 11.29
CA LEU A 175 -15.60 -18.49 10.88
C LEU A 175 -15.83 -17.31 11.83
N LEU A 176 -15.97 -16.12 11.26
CA LEU A 176 -16.31 -14.89 11.97
C LEU A 176 -17.81 -14.65 11.84
N GLU A 177 -18.60 -15.22 12.74
CA GLU A 177 -20.07 -15.17 12.67
C GLU A 177 -20.61 -13.73 12.58
N ASN A 178 -20.08 -12.83 13.41
CA ASN A 178 -20.50 -11.42 13.44
C ASN A 178 -20.10 -10.61 12.19
N GLN A 179 -19.24 -11.15 11.33
CA GLN A 179 -18.87 -10.53 10.05
C GLN A 179 -19.46 -11.27 8.84
N SER A 180 -20.07 -12.44 9.08
CA SER A 180 -20.77 -13.25 8.10
C SER A 180 -22.26 -12.90 8.07
N ASN A 181 -22.97 -13.32 7.01
CA ASN A 181 -24.42 -13.16 6.92
C ASN A 181 -25.05 -14.29 6.10
N ASP A 182 -26.30 -14.14 5.67
CA ASP A 182 -27.04 -15.11 4.84
C ASP A 182 -26.41 -15.32 3.45
N LYS A 183 -25.60 -14.38 2.96
CA LYS A 183 -25.02 -14.37 1.61
C LYS A 183 -23.54 -14.67 1.55
N ILE A 184 -22.78 -14.36 2.60
CA ILE A 184 -21.31 -14.52 2.62
C ILE A 184 -20.80 -15.16 3.90
N GLU A 185 -19.66 -15.84 3.79
CA GLU A 185 -18.88 -16.36 4.91
C GLU A 185 -17.57 -15.60 4.98
N VAL A 186 -17.17 -15.19 6.19
CA VAL A 186 -15.91 -14.50 6.45
C VAL A 186 -15.11 -15.31 7.47
N TYR A 187 -13.85 -15.56 7.18
CA TYR A 187 -12.94 -16.36 7.99
C TYR A 187 -11.71 -15.56 8.36
N SER A 188 -11.25 -15.70 9.61
CA SER A 188 -9.84 -15.51 9.94
C SER A 188 -9.06 -16.72 9.43
N MET A 189 -7.91 -16.47 8.80
CA MET A 189 -7.15 -17.48 8.07
C MET A 189 -5.70 -17.52 8.54
N THR A 190 -5.20 -18.74 8.77
CA THR A 190 -3.77 -19.03 8.94
C THR A 190 -3.38 -20.20 8.03
N LEU A 191 -2.30 -20.03 7.27
CA LEU A 191 -1.73 -21.06 6.39
C LEU A 191 -0.29 -21.36 6.77
N ASP A 192 0.14 -22.60 6.58
CA ASP A 192 1.55 -22.96 6.60
C ASP A 192 2.25 -22.33 5.38
N SER A 193 3.42 -21.74 5.62
CA SER A 193 4.22 -21.02 4.63
C SER A 193 5.70 -21.43 4.72
N TYR A 194 6.54 -20.73 3.95
CA TYR A 194 7.96 -21.00 3.79
C TYR A 194 8.70 -21.07 5.13
N ASN A 195 9.62 -22.04 5.27
CA ASN A 195 10.51 -22.22 6.42
C ASN A 195 9.82 -22.20 7.79
N GLY A 196 8.64 -22.83 7.88
CA GLY A 196 7.88 -22.96 9.14
C GLY A 196 7.16 -21.68 9.58
N THR A 197 7.23 -20.61 8.78
CA THR A 197 6.43 -19.40 9.01
C THR A 197 4.96 -19.63 8.67
N LYS A 198 4.08 -18.71 9.09
CA LYS A 198 2.67 -18.68 8.72
C LYS A 198 2.32 -17.48 7.84
N ALA A 199 1.29 -17.67 7.00
CA ALA A 199 0.59 -16.59 6.33
C ALA A 199 -0.77 -16.37 7.01
N HIS A 200 -0.97 -15.17 7.57
CA HIS A 200 -2.20 -14.78 8.27
C HIS A 200 -3.04 -13.85 7.42
N GLY A 201 -4.35 -13.84 7.63
CA GLY A 201 -5.22 -12.90 6.93
C GLY A 201 -6.70 -13.17 7.12
N PHE A 202 -7.49 -12.66 6.17
CA PHE A 202 -8.90 -12.98 6.06
C PHE A 202 -9.22 -13.58 4.70
N LEU A 203 -10.21 -14.47 4.70
CA LEU A 203 -10.83 -15.03 3.50
C LEU A 203 -12.33 -14.81 3.61
N ALA A 204 -12.96 -14.27 2.57
CA ALA A 204 -14.40 -14.17 2.47
C ALA A 204 -14.88 -14.75 1.14
N LYS A 205 -16.04 -15.41 1.14
CA LYS A 205 -16.62 -15.99 -0.08
C LYS A 205 -18.15 -15.95 -0.05
N PRO A 206 -18.81 -15.92 -1.22
CA PRO A 206 -20.25 -16.09 -1.31
C PRO A 206 -20.70 -17.51 -0.89
N LYS A 207 -21.86 -17.61 -0.24
CA LYS A 207 -22.49 -18.89 0.10
C LYS A 207 -23.13 -19.52 -1.14
N GLY A 208 -22.95 -20.82 -1.33
CA GLY A 208 -23.65 -21.61 -2.35
C GLY A 208 -23.26 -21.33 -3.82
N ASN A 209 -22.34 -20.39 -4.08
CA ASN A 209 -21.82 -20.13 -5.43
C ASN A 209 -20.55 -20.95 -5.68
N THR A 210 -20.47 -21.59 -6.86
CA THR A 210 -19.39 -22.51 -7.24
C THR A 210 -18.61 -22.07 -8.48
N ALA A 211 -18.79 -20.83 -8.95
CA ALA A 211 -18.02 -20.25 -10.07
C ALA A 211 -17.74 -18.75 -9.83
N CYS A 212 -17.09 -18.45 -8.72
CA CYS A 212 -16.75 -17.09 -8.31
C CYS A 212 -15.42 -16.64 -8.92
N PRO A 213 -15.31 -15.39 -9.40
CA PRO A 213 -14.00 -14.79 -9.62
C PRO A 213 -13.30 -14.55 -8.27
N ALA A 214 -11.98 -14.37 -8.27
CA ALA A 214 -11.22 -14.15 -7.04
C ALA A 214 -10.51 -12.79 -7.01
N ILE A 215 -10.36 -12.20 -5.83
CA ILE A 215 -9.54 -11.00 -5.61
C ILE A 215 -8.66 -11.15 -4.37
N MET A 216 -7.41 -10.72 -4.49
CA MET A 216 -6.42 -10.74 -3.41
C MET A 216 -5.92 -9.33 -3.08
N PHE A 217 -5.81 -9.02 -1.80
CA PHE A 217 -5.27 -7.76 -1.28
C PHE A 217 -3.95 -7.96 -0.55
N THR A 218 -3.01 -7.06 -0.78
CA THR A 218 -1.67 -7.05 -0.19
C THR A 218 -1.38 -5.69 0.47
N HIS A 219 -0.48 -5.66 1.45
CA HIS A 219 -0.34 -4.52 2.36
C HIS A 219 0.89 -3.65 2.08
N GLY A 220 0.70 -2.33 2.16
CA GLY A 220 1.80 -1.36 2.23
C GLY A 220 2.67 -1.58 3.48
N ALA A 221 3.88 -1.01 3.46
CA ALA A 221 4.89 -1.20 4.50
C ALA A 221 4.40 -0.81 5.91
N GLY A 222 5.01 -1.41 6.93
CA GLY A 222 4.69 -1.18 8.35
C GLY A 222 3.91 -2.31 8.99
N VAL A 223 3.99 -2.39 10.32
CA VAL A 223 3.46 -3.47 11.15
C VAL A 223 2.15 -3.02 11.76
N ARG A 224 1.03 -3.64 11.37
CA ARG A 224 -0.32 -3.23 11.80
C ARG A 224 -1.34 -4.35 11.65
N SER A 225 -2.45 -4.22 12.37
CA SER A 225 -3.70 -4.93 12.08
C SER A 225 -4.41 -4.37 10.85
N PHE A 226 -5.39 -5.10 10.35
CA PHE A 226 -6.38 -4.67 9.35
C PHE A 226 -7.73 -5.33 9.63
N SER A 227 -8.84 -4.75 9.16
CA SER A 227 -10.18 -5.32 9.32
C SER A 227 -10.57 -6.21 8.13
N ALA A 228 -11.55 -7.10 8.31
CA ALA A 228 -12.06 -7.94 7.23
C ALA A 228 -13.04 -7.21 6.29
N GLN A 229 -13.27 -5.91 6.50
CA GLN A 229 -14.26 -5.12 5.74
C GLN A 229 -14.01 -5.18 4.23
N ARG A 230 -12.74 -5.17 3.81
CA ARG A 230 -12.39 -5.22 2.39
C ARG A 230 -12.78 -6.55 1.77
N VAL A 231 -12.41 -7.68 2.37
CA VAL A 231 -12.82 -9.00 1.86
C VAL A 231 -14.33 -9.19 1.93
N GLN A 232 -14.99 -8.69 2.99
CA GLN A 232 -16.44 -8.72 3.13
C GLN A 232 -17.14 -8.00 1.97
N THR A 233 -16.64 -6.80 1.61
CA THR A 233 -17.19 -6.00 0.51
C THR A 233 -17.13 -6.75 -0.82
N TRP A 234 -15.97 -7.34 -1.14
CA TRP A 234 -15.79 -8.06 -2.41
C TRP A 234 -16.52 -9.40 -2.47
N ALA A 235 -16.64 -10.10 -1.34
CA ALA A 235 -17.55 -11.24 -1.22
C ALA A 235 -19.01 -10.84 -1.45
N GLY A 236 -19.43 -9.67 -0.96
CA GLY A 236 -20.74 -9.09 -1.23
C GLY A 236 -20.98 -8.79 -2.72
N TYR A 237 -19.93 -8.49 -3.49
CA TYR A 237 -20.00 -8.37 -4.95
C TYR A 237 -19.95 -9.71 -5.69
N GLY A 238 -19.80 -10.84 -4.99
CA GLY A 238 -19.79 -12.17 -5.60
C GLY A 238 -18.41 -12.74 -5.91
N ALA A 239 -17.32 -12.15 -5.38
CA ALA A 239 -15.96 -12.67 -5.54
C ALA A 239 -15.49 -13.45 -4.29
N ILE A 240 -14.62 -14.45 -4.47
CA ILE A 240 -13.80 -14.93 -3.36
C ILE A 240 -12.74 -13.86 -3.09
N ALA A 241 -12.70 -13.33 -1.87
CA ALA A 241 -11.79 -12.27 -1.50
C ALA A 241 -10.83 -12.73 -0.40
N ILE A 242 -9.53 -12.57 -0.62
CA ILE A 242 -8.47 -12.92 0.33
C ILE A 242 -7.58 -11.71 0.60
N GLU A 243 -7.23 -11.45 1.85
CA GLU A 243 -6.32 -10.36 2.23
C GLU A 243 -5.24 -10.93 3.15
N VAL A 244 -3.98 -10.80 2.75
CA VAL A 244 -2.84 -11.44 3.44
C VAL A 244 -1.98 -10.42 4.17
N SER A 245 -1.65 -10.71 5.42
CA SER A 245 -0.71 -9.92 6.20
C SER A 245 0.68 -9.92 5.54
N ALA A 246 1.35 -8.77 5.56
CA ALA A 246 2.74 -8.67 5.12
C ALA A 246 3.73 -9.40 6.05
N HIS A 247 3.28 -9.80 7.25
CA HIS A 247 4.12 -10.36 8.30
C HIS A 247 3.53 -11.68 8.82
N ASP A 248 4.39 -12.55 9.37
CA ASP A 248 3.94 -13.72 10.15
C ASP A 248 3.55 -13.26 11.56
N ILE A 249 2.41 -12.59 11.64
CA ILE A 249 1.83 -12.10 12.88
C ILE A 249 0.32 -12.30 12.80
N PRO A 250 -0.32 -12.71 13.91
CA PRO A 250 -1.77 -12.82 13.96
C PRO A 250 -2.41 -11.46 13.72
N ASN A 251 -3.59 -11.50 13.11
CA ASN A 251 -4.42 -10.32 12.98
C ASN A 251 -5.33 -10.15 14.21
N ASP A 252 -6.01 -9.00 14.31
CA ASP A 252 -6.99 -8.74 15.38
C ASP A 252 -6.40 -8.75 16.81
N GLN A 253 -5.17 -8.25 16.97
CA GLN A 253 -4.57 -8.00 18.28
C GLN A 253 -4.73 -6.53 18.70
N PRO A 254 -4.51 -6.17 19.99
CA PRO A 254 -4.47 -4.78 20.43
C PRO A 254 -3.39 -3.96 19.70
N LYS A 255 -3.58 -2.64 19.62
CA LYS A 255 -2.65 -1.74 18.91
C LYS A 255 -1.22 -1.82 19.49
N GLU A 256 -1.11 -2.01 20.79
CA GLU A 256 0.12 -2.10 21.56
C GLU A 256 0.96 -3.29 21.09
N PHE A 257 0.34 -4.44 20.81
CA PHE A 257 1.02 -5.62 20.27
C PHE A 257 1.77 -5.31 18.96
N TYR A 258 1.13 -4.60 18.03
CA TYR A 258 1.77 -4.24 16.76
C TYR A 258 2.85 -3.16 16.94
N THR A 259 2.64 -2.26 17.90
CA THR A 259 3.61 -1.20 18.22
C THR A 259 4.89 -1.80 18.78
N GLU A 260 4.78 -2.70 19.76
CA GLU A 260 5.91 -3.45 20.33
C GLU A 260 6.69 -4.25 19.27
N LEU A 261 5.98 -4.90 18.34
CA LEU A 261 6.62 -5.60 17.23
C LEU A 261 7.35 -4.65 16.27
N ALA A 262 6.73 -3.52 15.91
CA ALA A 262 7.31 -2.52 15.02
C ALA A 262 8.60 -1.91 15.59
N GLU A 263 8.64 -1.69 16.90
CA GLU A 263 9.76 -1.08 17.62
C GLU A 263 10.80 -2.12 18.07
N GLY A 264 10.39 -3.38 18.21
CA GLY A 264 11.24 -4.51 18.58
C GLY A 264 11.57 -5.40 17.39
N LYS A 265 10.99 -6.62 17.37
CA LYS A 265 11.40 -7.73 16.48
C LYS A 265 11.31 -7.44 14.99
N LEU A 266 10.45 -6.52 14.56
CA LEU A 266 10.26 -6.14 13.15
C LEU A 266 10.83 -4.76 12.82
N LYS A 267 11.55 -4.12 13.75
CA LYS A 267 12.19 -2.83 13.48
C LYS A 267 13.23 -2.99 12.37
N GLY A 268 13.00 -2.29 11.25
CA GLY A 268 13.88 -2.36 10.09
C GLY A 268 13.78 -3.69 9.32
N TYR A 269 12.65 -4.40 9.37
CA TYR A 269 12.46 -5.70 8.72
C TYR A 269 12.87 -5.72 7.23
N SER A 270 12.75 -4.59 6.53
CA SER A 270 13.15 -4.48 5.12
C SER A 270 14.65 -4.63 4.88
N ARG A 271 15.47 -4.67 5.94
CA ARG A 271 16.93 -4.87 5.89
C ARG A 271 17.34 -6.27 6.34
N PHE A 272 16.44 -7.09 6.87
CA PHE A 272 16.78 -8.43 7.33
C PHE A 272 17.16 -9.30 6.12
N GLY A 273 18.38 -9.86 6.15
CA GLY A 273 18.93 -10.68 5.06
C GLY A 273 19.07 -9.97 3.72
N CYS A 274 19.17 -8.63 3.69
CA CYS A 274 19.15 -7.87 2.44
C CYS A 274 20.40 -8.05 1.57
N ASP A 275 21.43 -8.74 2.05
CA ASP A 275 22.66 -9.09 1.33
C ASP A 275 22.67 -10.53 0.79
N ASP A 276 21.57 -11.28 0.93
CA ASP A 276 21.46 -12.65 0.45
C ASP A 276 20.02 -12.98 -0.02
N ARG A 277 19.91 -13.52 -1.25
CA ARG A 277 18.62 -13.93 -1.84
C ARG A 277 17.91 -15.05 -1.08
N GLU A 278 18.64 -15.85 -0.29
CA GLU A 278 18.09 -16.97 0.48
C GLU A 278 17.56 -16.58 1.86
N THR A 279 18.03 -15.46 2.42
CA THR A 279 17.69 -15.04 3.80
C THR A 279 16.88 -13.75 3.87
N SER A 280 16.73 -13.06 2.75
CA SER A 280 15.95 -11.83 2.66
C SER A 280 14.52 -11.97 3.20
N TYR A 281 14.09 -10.97 3.98
CA TYR A 281 12.73 -10.89 4.51
C TYR A 281 11.66 -10.94 3.42
N PHE A 282 11.94 -10.34 2.26
CA PHE A 282 10.97 -10.28 1.17
C PHE A 282 10.75 -11.65 0.50
N LEU A 283 11.70 -12.59 0.62
CA LEU A 283 11.50 -13.97 0.15
C LEU A 283 10.29 -14.60 0.84
N ARG A 284 10.27 -14.64 2.17
CA ARG A 284 9.13 -15.20 2.90
C ARG A 284 7.85 -14.40 2.69
N MET A 285 7.94 -13.08 2.51
CA MET A 285 6.76 -12.24 2.28
C MET A 285 6.09 -12.60 0.94
N PHE A 286 6.87 -12.68 -0.13
CA PHE A 286 6.37 -13.03 -1.45
C PHE A 286 5.87 -14.47 -1.51
N LEU A 287 6.55 -15.40 -0.83
CA LEU A 287 6.08 -16.79 -0.76
C LEU A 287 4.80 -16.95 0.08
N SER A 288 4.59 -16.14 1.13
CA SER A 288 3.28 -16.09 1.82
C SER A 288 2.17 -15.54 0.91
N CYS A 289 2.48 -14.55 0.07
CA CYS A 289 1.51 -14.07 -0.93
C CYS A 289 1.20 -15.16 -1.96
N TYR A 290 2.23 -15.86 -2.46
CA TYR A 290 2.05 -16.99 -3.36
C TYR A 290 1.24 -18.13 -2.72
N GLN A 291 1.43 -18.41 -1.43
CA GLN A 291 0.66 -19.42 -0.72
C GLN A 291 -0.83 -19.06 -0.63
N ALA A 292 -1.15 -17.80 -0.33
CA ALA A 292 -2.54 -17.31 -0.35
C ALA A 292 -3.15 -17.38 -1.76
N ALA A 293 -2.39 -17.02 -2.79
CA ALA A 293 -2.80 -17.14 -4.19
C ALA A 293 -3.05 -18.61 -4.61
N ARG A 294 -2.21 -19.54 -4.15
CA ARG A 294 -2.41 -20.99 -4.36
C ARG A 294 -3.66 -21.50 -3.67
N LEU A 295 -3.92 -21.07 -2.42
CA LEU A 295 -5.13 -21.44 -1.70
C LEU A 295 -6.36 -21.00 -2.50
N VAL A 296 -6.48 -19.70 -2.80
CA VAL A 296 -7.69 -19.17 -3.45
C VAL A 296 -7.94 -19.82 -4.81
N THR A 297 -6.88 -20.11 -5.57
CA THR A 297 -6.97 -20.77 -6.89
C THR A 297 -7.05 -22.30 -6.83
N SER A 298 -7.14 -22.88 -5.63
CA SER A 298 -7.43 -24.29 -5.39
C SER A 298 -8.84 -24.54 -4.86
N LEU A 299 -9.55 -23.49 -4.46
CA LEU A 299 -10.90 -23.58 -3.94
C LEU A 299 -11.86 -24.07 -5.04
N PRO A 300 -12.75 -25.04 -4.75
CA PRO A 300 -13.73 -25.52 -5.72
C PRO A 300 -14.73 -24.44 -6.14
N GLU A 301 -14.88 -23.37 -5.35
CA GLU A 301 -15.74 -22.24 -5.67
C GLU A 301 -15.11 -21.25 -6.67
N TRP A 302 -13.81 -21.34 -6.95
CA TRP A 302 -13.15 -20.46 -7.91
C TRP A 302 -13.45 -20.87 -9.35
N ASP A 303 -13.72 -19.89 -10.21
CA ASP A 303 -14.12 -20.11 -11.60
C ASP A 303 -13.01 -20.60 -12.55
N GLY A 304 -11.77 -20.71 -12.07
CA GLY A 304 -10.64 -21.19 -12.86
C GLY A 304 -10.00 -20.16 -13.79
N GLN A 305 -10.53 -18.92 -13.86
CA GLN A 305 -10.18 -17.97 -14.92
C GLN A 305 -9.87 -16.55 -14.43
N ARG A 306 -10.67 -16.01 -13.51
CA ARG A 306 -10.60 -14.59 -13.12
C ARG A 306 -10.01 -14.47 -11.73
N PHE A 307 -8.82 -13.88 -11.65
CA PHE A 307 -8.14 -13.62 -10.39
C PHE A 307 -7.38 -12.30 -10.43
N VAL A 308 -7.81 -11.33 -9.61
CA VAL A 308 -7.20 -10.00 -9.51
C VAL A 308 -6.34 -9.89 -8.25
N VAL A 309 -5.15 -9.30 -8.35
CA VAL A 309 -4.34 -8.92 -7.18
C VAL A 309 -4.25 -7.40 -7.07
N TYR A 310 -4.51 -6.84 -5.89
CA TYR A 310 -4.43 -5.42 -5.60
C TYR A 310 -3.37 -5.14 -4.53
N GLY A 311 -2.58 -4.10 -4.73
CA GLY A 311 -1.64 -3.60 -3.74
C GLY A 311 -1.22 -2.15 -3.94
N SER A 312 -0.79 -1.51 -2.86
CA SER A 312 -0.27 -0.13 -2.87
C SER A 312 1.08 -0.06 -2.14
N SER A 313 2.04 0.70 -2.68
CA SER A 313 3.41 0.81 -2.15
C SER A 313 4.09 -0.57 -2.05
N GLN A 314 4.50 -1.03 -0.86
CA GLN A 314 4.98 -2.41 -0.65
C GLN A 314 3.96 -3.47 -1.13
N GLY A 315 2.67 -3.19 -1.01
CA GLY A 315 1.61 -4.03 -1.57
C GLY A 315 1.71 -4.11 -3.10
N GLY A 316 2.05 -3.02 -3.78
CA GLY A 316 2.27 -3.03 -5.24
C GLY A 316 3.40 -3.97 -5.64
N GLY A 317 4.50 -3.98 -4.87
CA GLY A 317 5.60 -4.94 -5.06
C GLY A 317 5.17 -6.38 -4.81
N GLN A 318 4.37 -6.63 -3.76
CA GLN A 318 3.78 -7.95 -3.52
C GLN A 318 2.83 -8.36 -4.66
N ALA A 319 2.06 -7.44 -5.24
CA ALA A 319 1.17 -7.72 -6.37
C ALA A 319 1.96 -8.12 -7.63
N LEU A 320 3.05 -7.41 -7.94
CA LEU A 320 3.98 -7.76 -9.03
C LEU A 320 4.59 -9.16 -8.81
N ALA A 321 5.12 -9.42 -7.61
CA ALA A 321 5.69 -10.73 -7.29
C ALA A 321 4.63 -11.84 -7.37
N THR A 322 3.41 -11.61 -6.86
CA THR A 322 2.31 -12.58 -6.91
C THR A 322 1.88 -12.88 -8.34
N ALA A 323 1.76 -11.85 -9.20
CA ALA A 323 1.41 -12.02 -10.62
C ALA A 323 2.50 -12.73 -11.43
N TYR A 324 3.76 -12.71 -10.97
CA TYR A 324 4.84 -13.52 -11.54
C TYR A 324 4.81 -14.97 -11.01
N LEU A 325 4.64 -15.14 -9.70
CA LEU A 325 4.71 -16.45 -9.06
C LEU A 325 3.49 -17.32 -9.35
N CYS A 326 2.31 -16.71 -9.52
CA CYS A 326 1.05 -17.38 -9.81
C CYS A 326 0.55 -16.99 -11.21
N ASP A 327 0.70 -17.90 -12.17
CA ASP A 327 0.28 -17.75 -13.57
C ASP A 327 -1.24 -17.62 -13.74
N LYS A 328 -2.03 -18.01 -12.73
CA LYS A 328 -3.49 -17.86 -12.68
C LYS A 328 -3.96 -16.44 -12.38
N VAL A 329 -3.07 -15.52 -12.01
CA VAL A 329 -3.42 -14.10 -11.86
C VAL A 329 -3.76 -13.54 -13.25
N SER A 330 -5.03 -13.20 -13.47
CA SER A 330 -5.50 -12.69 -14.75
C SER A 330 -5.27 -11.19 -14.90
N ALA A 331 -5.28 -10.45 -13.78
CA ALA A 331 -4.98 -9.03 -13.76
C ALA A 331 -4.43 -8.57 -12.40
N PHE A 332 -3.74 -7.44 -12.37
CA PHE A 332 -3.31 -6.82 -11.11
C PHE A 332 -3.35 -5.30 -11.15
N PHE A 333 -3.53 -4.71 -9.97
CA PHE A 333 -3.40 -3.28 -9.73
C PHE A 333 -2.28 -2.99 -8.73
N ALA A 334 -1.31 -2.16 -9.13
CA ALA A 334 -0.20 -1.73 -8.27
C ALA A 334 -0.13 -0.20 -8.18
N ASN A 335 -0.61 0.36 -7.08
CA ASN A 335 -0.54 1.81 -6.81
C ASN A 335 0.82 2.20 -6.25
N VAL A 336 1.46 3.24 -6.83
CA VAL A 336 2.76 3.80 -6.38
C VAL A 336 3.75 2.73 -5.94
N SER A 337 3.96 1.73 -6.80
CA SER A 337 4.61 0.47 -6.42
C SER A 337 6.01 0.68 -5.84
N ALA A 338 6.20 0.21 -4.61
CA ALA A 338 7.52 0.02 -4.05
C ALA A 338 8.19 -1.22 -4.66
N LEU A 339 9.38 -1.55 -4.17
CA LEU A 339 10.14 -2.72 -4.58
C LEU A 339 10.48 -2.73 -6.07
N CYS A 340 10.64 -1.55 -6.67
CA CYS A 340 10.99 -1.40 -8.08
C CYS A 340 12.31 -0.63 -8.22
N ASP A 341 13.15 -1.10 -9.14
CA ASP A 341 14.40 -0.46 -9.58
C ASP A 341 15.39 -0.26 -8.42
N HIS A 342 15.70 -1.33 -7.70
CA HIS A 342 16.58 -1.31 -6.53
C HIS A 342 18.00 -0.85 -6.85
N ALA A 343 18.46 -1.11 -8.07
CA ALA A 343 19.73 -0.64 -8.60
C ALA A 343 19.63 0.73 -9.28
N GLY A 344 18.54 1.49 -9.09
CA GLY A 344 18.27 2.74 -9.82
C GLY A 344 19.43 3.75 -9.85
N ARG A 345 20.28 3.80 -8.82
CA ARG A 345 21.43 4.72 -8.80
C ARG A 345 22.53 4.35 -9.78
N GLU A 346 22.65 3.08 -10.15
CA GLU A 346 23.55 2.62 -11.23
C GLU A 346 23.11 3.21 -12.59
N ALA A 347 21.86 3.64 -12.70
CA ALA A 347 21.30 4.36 -13.85
C ALA A 347 21.06 5.86 -13.58
N GLY A 348 21.69 6.44 -12.55
CA GLY A 348 21.61 7.89 -12.26
C GLY A 348 20.25 8.37 -11.74
N ARG A 349 19.45 7.51 -11.11
CA ARG A 349 18.13 7.84 -10.56
C ARG A 349 17.90 7.18 -9.19
N PRO A 350 16.88 7.57 -8.40
CA PRO A 350 16.64 7.01 -7.09
C PRO A 350 15.87 5.69 -7.20
N ALA A 351 16.23 4.74 -6.37
CA ALA A 351 15.48 3.50 -6.20
C ALA A 351 14.15 3.74 -5.46
N GLY A 352 13.14 2.93 -5.75
CA GLY A 352 11.93 2.84 -4.95
C GLY A 352 12.20 2.31 -3.55
N TRP A 353 11.24 2.51 -2.63
CA TRP A 353 11.30 1.92 -1.29
C TRP A 353 11.53 0.38 -1.38
N PRO A 354 12.37 -0.23 -0.53
CA PRO A 354 12.98 0.32 0.68
C PRO A 354 14.33 1.01 0.48
N ARG A 355 14.72 1.32 -0.77
CA ARG A 355 16.09 1.73 -1.11
C ARG A 355 17.08 0.66 -0.66
N TRP A 356 16.88 -0.53 -1.23
CA TRP A 356 17.49 -1.78 -0.80
C TRP A 356 19.02 -1.72 -0.73
N VAL A 357 19.66 -1.08 -1.69
CA VAL A 357 21.12 -1.07 -1.79
C VAL A 357 21.69 0.08 -0.96
N SER A 358 22.55 -0.25 0.00
CA SER A 358 23.42 0.72 0.66
C SER A 358 24.52 1.22 -0.28
N TYR A 359 24.87 2.49 -0.16
CA TYR A 359 25.99 3.10 -0.88
C TYR A 359 26.98 3.65 0.14
N GLN A 360 28.26 3.37 -0.06
CA GLN A 360 29.36 3.89 0.74
C GLN A 360 29.58 5.39 0.46
N ASN A 361 30.39 6.07 1.29
CA ASN A 361 30.66 7.50 1.14
C ASN A 361 31.34 7.87 -0.20
N ASN A 362 32.06 6.92 -0.80
CA ASN A 362 32.67 7.07 -2.13
C ASN A 362 31.67 6.84 -3.28
N GLY A 363 30.39 6.59 -2.98
CA GLY A 363 29.34 6.34 -3.96
C GLY A 363 29.24 4.90 -4.46
N MET A 364 30.08 3.97 -3.99
CA MET A 364 30.02 2.57 -4.41
C MET A 364 28.87 1.81 -3.71
N ALA A 365 28.14 1.01 -4.47
CA ALA A 365 27.12 0.11 -3.96
C ALA A 365 27.74 -1.03 -3.10
N ASP A 366 27.02 -1.46 -2.06
CA ASP A 366 27.28 -2.75 -1.43
C ASP A 366 26.97 -3.86 -2.44
N ALA A 367 28.01 -4.56 -2.92
CA ALA A 367 27.90 -5.53 -4.00
C ALA A 367 26.98 -6.71 -3.66
N ARG A 368 26.93 -7.14 -2.39
CA ARG A 368 26.07 -8.26 -1.97
C ARG A 368 24.61 -7.83 -1.93
N GLN A 369 24.33 -6.64 -1.40
CA GLN A 369 22.97 -6.08 -1.43
C GLN A 369 22.51 -5.80 -2.86
N LEU A 370 23.39 -5.28 -3.72
CA LEU A 370 23.08 -5.03 -5.13
C LEU A 370 22.68 -6.32 -5.83
N GLU A 371 23.47 -7.39 -5.67
CA GLU A 371 23.16 -8.68 -6.27
C GLU A 371 21.86 -9.28 -5.72
N ALA A 372 21.71 -9.36 -4.39
CA ALA A 372 20.51 -9.93 -3.77
C ALA A 372 19.24 -9.16 -4.15
N SER A 373 19.30 -7.83 -4.23
CA SER A 373 18.16 -6.98 -4.55
C SER A 373 17.54 -7.30 -5.92
N ARG A 374 18.35 -7.76 -6.88
CA ARG A 374 17.89 -8.08 -8.25
C ARG A 374 16.88 -9.23 -8.27
N TYR A 375 16.87 -10.11 -7.28
CA TYR A 375 15.90 -11.22 -7.19
C TYR A 375 14.54 -10.78 -6.65
N PHE A 376 14.47 -9.61 -6.00
CA PHE A 376 13.23 -9.06 -5.41
C PHE A 376 12.74 -7.80 -6.11
N ASP A 377 13.38 -7.42 -7.21
CA ASP A 377 13.06 -6.22 -7.98
C ASP A 377 11.84 -6.44 -8.88
N GLY A 378 10.81 -5.62 -8.67
CA GLY A 378 9.60 -5.51 -9.49
C GLY A 378 9.88 -5.33 -10.97
N VAL A 379 11.00 -4.69 -11.34
CA VAL A 379 11.45 -4.56 -12.74
C VAL A 379 11.75 -5.93 -13.35
N ASN A 380 12.35 -6.84 -12.58
CA ASN A 380 12.70 -8.17 -13.06
C ASN A 380 11.48 -9.09 -13.08
N PHE A 381 10.58 -9.01 -12.09
CA PHE A 381 9.30 -9.72 -12.13
C PHE A 381 8.46 -9.31 -13.36
N ALA A 382 8.32 -8.01 -13.61
CA ALA A 382 7.47 -7.46 -14.66
C ALA A 382 7.73 -8.06 -16.06
N ARG A 383 8.98 -8.41 -16.38
CA ARG A 383 9.39 -9.00 -17.67
C ARG A 383 8.65 -10.29 -18.02
N PHE A 384 8.19 -11.01 -17.01
CA PHE A 384 7.61 -12.35 -17.18
C PHE A 384 6.10 -12.39 -16.92
N ILE A 385 5.50 -11.27 -16.50
CA ILE A 385 4.07 -11.20 -16.20
C ILE A 385 3.26 -11.09 -17.51
N LYS A 386 2.25 -11.96 -17.64
CA LYS A 386 1.27 -11.98 -18.73
C LYS A 386 -0.09 -11.38 -18.34
N ALA A 387 -0.36 -11.29 -17.05
CA ALA A 387 -1.56 -10.67 -16.49
C ALA A 387 -1.77 -9.24 -17.00
N LYS A 388 -3.03 -8.81 -17.12
CA LYS A 388 -3.33 -7.40 -17.41
C LYS A 388 -2.93 -6.52 -16.23
N ALA A 389 -2.28 -5.40 -16.50
CA ALA A 389 -1.72 -4.54 -15.49
C ALA A 389 -2.37 -3.16 -15.49
N LEU A 390 -2.78 -2.70 -14.32
CA LEU A 390 -3.03 -1.29 -14.08
C LEU A 390 -2.06 -0.81 -12.99
N MET A 391 -1.19 0.13 -13.32
CA MET A 391 -0.26 0.72 -12.37
C MET A 391 -0.56 2.20 -12.20
N SER A 392 -0.08 2.80 -11.12
CA SER A 392 -0.12 4.26 -10.97
C SER A 392 1.19 4.82 -10.43
N CYS A 393 1.45 6.09 -10.71
CA CYS A 393 2.56 6.82 -10.10
C CYS A 393 2.21 8.29 -9.85
N GLY A 394 2.72 8.81 -8.72
CA GLY A 394 2.70 10.24 -8.42
C GLY A 394 3.98 10.90 -8.94
N PHE A 395 3.87 11.99 -9.70
CA PHE A 395 5.07 12.62 -10.27
C PHE A 395 5.93 13.34 -9.24
N ILE A 396 5.42 13.59 -8.03
CA ILE A 396 6.17 14.19 -6.93
C ILE A 396 6.44 13.19 -5.79
N ASP A 397 6.26 11.90 -6.05
CA ASP A 397 6.56 10.81 -5.12
C ASP A 397 8.08 10.67 -4.91
N THR A 398 8.55 10.83 -3.68
CA THR A 398 9.96 10.67 -3.30
C THR A 398 10.25 9.35 -2.56
N THR A 399 9.21 8.58 -2.26
CA THR A 399 9.26 7.27 -1.61
C THR A 399 9.38 6.17 -2.65
N CYS A 400 8.50 6.19 -3.65
CA CYS A 400 8.52 5.32 -4.82
C CYS A 400 8.57 6.21 -6.07
N PRO A 401 9.76 6.73 -6.43
CA PRO A 401 9.89 7.69 -7.52
C PRO A 401 9.20 7.20 -8.80
N PRO A 402 8.53 8.09 -9.56
CA PRO A 402 7.82 7.67 -10.76
C PRO A 402 8.76 7.04 -11.79
N SER A 403 10.05 7.40 -11.78
CA SER A 403 11.08 6.77 -12.61
C SER A 403 11.30 5.28 -12.26
N SER A 404 11.26 4.90 -10.98
CA SER A 404 11.37 3.49 -10.58
C SER A 404 10.11 2.70 -10.92
N VAL A 405 8.94 3.32 -10.78
CA VAL A 405 7.65 2.69 -11.15
C VAL A 405 7.60 2.45 -12.66
N TYR A 406 7.99 3.45 -13.47
CA TYR A 406 8.04 3.32 -14.92
C TYR A 406 9.07 2.30 -15.41
N ALA A 407 10.22 2.18 -14.73
CA ALA A 407 11.19 1.14 -15.05
C ALA A 407 10.58 -0.27 -14.99
N ALA A 408 9.68 -0.52 -14.02
CA ALA A 408 8.96 -1.79 -13.93
C ALA A 408 7.81 -1.87 -14.95
N PHE A 409 6.99 -0.83 -15.04
CA PHE A 409 5.86 -0.77 -15.99
C PHE A 409 6.29 -1.02 -17.44
N ASN A 410 7.42 -0.45 -17.85
CA ASN A 410 7.93 -0.59 -19.22
C ASN A 410 8.32 -2.02 -19.54
N MET A 411 8.67 -2.85 -18.55
CA MET A 411 9.02 -4.27 -18.73
C MET A 411 7.83 -5.20 -18.83
N LEU A 412 6.63 -4.77 -18.43
CA LEU A 412 5.41 -5.58 -18.55
C LEU A 412 5.13 -5.95 -20.02
N THR A 413 4.80 -7.23 -20.24
CA THR A 413 4.53 -7.77 -21.59
C THR A 413 3.05 -8.00 -21.89
N GLY A 414 2.20 -8.05 -20.86
CA GLY A 414 0.75 -8.10 -21.00
C GLY A 414 0.13 -6.73 -21.33
N GLU A 415 -1.19 -6.70 -21.52
CA GLU A 415 -1.96 -5.45 -21.63
C GLU A 415 -1.71 -4.61 -20.37
N LYS A 416 -1.34 -3.34 -20.55
CA LYS A 416 -0.91 -2.49 -19.44
C LYS A 416 -1.37 -1.05 -19.58
N GLN A 417 -1.74 -0.45 -18.46
CA GLN A 417 -2.12 0.96 -18.37
C GLN A 417 -1.46 1.61 -17.15
N MET A 418 -1.03 2.87 -17.31
CA MET A 418 -0.52 3.71 -16.24
C MET A 418 -1.55 4.79 -15.90
N VAL A 419 -1.87 4.95 -14.62
CA VAL A 419 -2.62 6.10 -14.07
C VAL A 419 -1.60 7.08 -13.50
N GLU A 420 -1.41 8.18 -14.21
CA GLU A 420 -0.49 9.21 -13.79
C GLU A 420 -1.19 10.24 -12.90
N MET A 421 -0.49 10.66 -11.86
CA MET A 421 -0.99 11.66 -10.93
C MET A 421 0.06 12.78 -10.82
N PRO A 422 0.00 13.81 -11.69
CA PRO A 422 1.03 14.85 -11.76
C PRO A 422 1.29 15.60 -10.45
N THR A 423 0.24 15.78 -9.64
CA THR A 423 0.30 16.53 -8.39
C THR A 423 0.41 15.64 -7.15
N ALA A 424 0.36 14.31 -7.30
CA ALA A 424 0.33 13.40 -6.17
C ALA A 424 1.72 12.97 -5.72
N ALA A 425 1.88 12.84 -4.42
CA ALA A 425 3.08 12.29 -3.79
C ALA A 425 2.91 10.77 -3.58
N HIS A 426 3.41 10.24 -2.45
CA HIS A 426 3.23 8.84 -2.09
C HIS A 426 1.89 8.62 -1.40
N GLU A 427 0.82 8.46 -2.18
CA GLU A 427 -0.54 8.42 -1.64
C GLU A 427 -1.51 7.53 -2.44
N THR A 428 -2.73 7.40 -1.91
CA THR A 428 -3.84 6.70 -2.55
C THR A 428 -5.06 7.63 -2.50
N PRO A 429 -5.14 8.62 -3.40
CA PRO A 429 -6.25 9.57 -3.41
C PRO A 429 -7.56 8.84 -3.78
N PRO A 430 -8.75 9.39 -3.45
CA PRO A 430 -10.03 8.75 -3.71
C PRO A 430 -10.22 8.25 -5.16
N MET A 431 -9.80 9.05 -6.14
CA MET A 431 -9.83 8.70 -7.56
C MET A 431 -9.09 7.38 -7.87
N ILE A 432 -7.98 7.09 -7.18
CA ILE A 432 -7.27 5.82 -7.35
C ILE A 432 -8.09 4.65 -6.82
N THR A 433 -8.73 4.79 -5.67
CA THR A 433 -9.60 3.75 -5.10
C THR A 433 -10.77 3.45 -6.04
N GLU A 434 -11.40 4.49 -6.60
CA GLU A 434 -12.48 4.37 -7.58
C GLU A 434 -12.00 3.68 -8.86
N THR A 435 -10.89 4.16 -9.42
CA THR A 435 -10.28 3.61 -10.64
C THR A 435 -9.92 2.13 -10.47
N ALA A 436 -9.31 1.77 -9.33
CA ALA A 436 -8.93 0.40 -9.05
C ALA A 436 -10.15 -0.51 -8.81
N THR A 437 -11.19 -0.01 -8.15
CA THR A 437 -12.43 -0.75 -7.95
C THR A 437 -13.12 -1.02 -9.29
N ALA A 438 -13.23 -0.01 -10.15
CA ALA A 438 -13.80 -0.15 -11.49
C ALA A 438 -12.98 -1.12 -12.36
N PHE A 439 -11.65 -1.02 -12.32
CA PHE A 439 -10.76 -1.97 -12.99
C PHE A 439 -11.00 -3.40 -12.50
N ALA A 440 -10.96 -3.62 -11.18
CA ALA A 440 -11.14 -4.95 -10.61
C ALA A 440 -12.54 -5.53 -10.93
N LYS A 441 -13.62 -4.77 -10.77
CA LYS A 441 -14.98 -5.22 -11.15
C LYS A 441 -15.04 -5.64 -12.62
N ARG A 442 -14.47 -4.84 -13.52
CA ARG A 442 -14.40 -5.15 -14.96
C ARG A 442 -13.65 -6.45 -15.24
N GLN A 443 -12.46 -6.62 -14.66
CA GLN A 443 -11.65 -7.84 -14.86
C GLN A 443 -12.29 -9.09 -14.22
N LEU A 444 -13.05 -8.90 -13.15
CA LEU A 444 -13.77 -9.98 -12.48
C LEU A 444 -15.16 -10.23 -13.10
N GLY A 445 -15.60 -9.44 -14.09
CA GLY A 445 -16.94 -9.56 -14.68
C GLY A 445 -18.07 -9.37 -13.66
N LEU A 446 -17.86 -8.51 -12.67
CA LEU A 446 -18.86 -8.13 -11.68
C LEU A 446 -19.57 -6.86 -12.18
N THR A 447 -20.89 -6.78 -11.98
CA THR A 447 -21.69 -5.62 -12.38
C THR A 447 -21.24 -4.36 -11.62
N GLU A 448 -21.21 -3.22 -12.33
CA GLU A 448 -20.83 -1.91 -11.75
C GLU A 448 -21.75 -1.47 -10.61
#